data_AF-A0A836TSU7-F1
#
_entry.id   AF-A0A836TSU7-F1
#
_cell.length_a   1.000
_cell.length_b   1.000
_cell.length_c   1.000
_cell.angle_alpha   90.00
_cell.angle_beta   90.00
_cell.angle_gamma   90.00
#
_symmetry.space_group_name_H-M   'P 1'
#
loop_
_entity.id
_entity.type
_entity.pdbx_description
1 polymer ?
#
loop_
_entity_poly.entity_id
_entity_poly.type
_entity_poly.pdbx_seq_one_letter_code
_entity_poly.pdbx_strand_id
1 'polypeptide(L)'
;MNPKAYLYPKQLRKMPMQPDMILQFAHYLAAQWEEKYDVPNAEVRVTVTAALNGRTPAMLVEPTRDLAKELRTLKHVDWIMPFPAPVVQTAARPN
;
A
#
# COMPACT_ATOMS: atom_id res chain seq x y z
N MET A 1 3.74 9.04 10.10
CA MET A 1 4.98 8.32 10.49
C MET A 1 5.91 8.21 9.28
N ASN A 2 7.24 8.17 9.47
CA ASN A 2 8.21 7.98 8.40
C ASN A 2 8.74 6.53 8.37
N PRO A 3 8.43 5.71 7.34
CA PRO A 3 8.90 4.31 7.26
C PRO A 3 10.43 4.16 7.22
N LYS A 4 11.17 5.21 6.83
CA LYS A 4 12.64 5.21 6.81
C LYS A 4 13.28 4.96 8.17
N ALA A 5 12.57 5.24 9.26
CA ALA A 5 13.06 5.00 10.61
C ALA A 5 12.99 3.51 11.02
N TYR A 6 12.25 2.68 10.27
CA TYR A 6 11.98 1.29 10.62
C TYR A 6 12.49 0.29 9.58
N LEU A 7 12.68 0.73 8.34
CA LEU A 7 13.00 -0.14 7.21
C LEU A 7 14.43 0.07 6.73
N TYR A 8 15.11 -1.04 6.41
CA TYR A 8 16.37 -0.96 5.68
C TYR A 8 16.16 -0.32 4.30
N PRO A 9 17.18 0.36 3.72
CA PRO A 9 17.04 1.03 2.42
C PRO A 9 16.51 0.14 1.29
N LYS A 10 16.83 -1.16 1.32
CA LYS A 10 16.31 -2.14 0.35
C LYS A 10 14.81 -2.41 0.53
N GLN A 11 14.32 -2.50 1.77
CA GLN A 11 12.90 -2.71 2.06
C GLN A 11 12.08 -1.47 1.71
N LEU A 12 12.59 -0.29 2.04
CA LEU A 12 11.95 0.99 1.72
C LEU A 12 11.67 1.15 0.22
N ARG A 13 12.62 0.74 -0.64
CA ARG A 13 12.43 0.80 -2.10
C ARG A 13 11.41 -0.21 -2.63
N LYS A 14 11.27 -1.36 -1.98
CA LYS A 14 10.39 -2.44 -2.43
C LYS A 14 8.96 -2.30 -1.92
N MET A 15 8.80 -1.84 -0.68
CA MET A 15 7.51 -1.82 0.01
C MET A 15 6.39 -1.11 -0.78
N PRO A 16 6.59 0.08 -1.40
CA PRO A 16 5.51 0.77 -2.11
C PRO A 16 4.92 0.01 -3.30
N MET A 17 5.62 -1.01 -3.81
CA MET A 17 5.20 -1.83 -4.94
C MET A 17 4.67 -3.21 -4.52
N GLN A 18 4.72 -3.55 -3.22
CA GLN A 18 4.42 -4.88 -2.71
C GLN A 18 3.36 -4.80 -1.60
N PRO A 19 2.07 -5.03 -1.93
CA PRO A 19 0.98 -4.97 -0.96
C PRO A 19 1.19 -5.84 0.28
N ASP A 20 1.75 -7.04 0.15
CA ASP A 20 2.05 -7.91 1.30
C ASP A 20 3.09 -7.29 2.25
N MET A 21 4.11 -6.60 1.72
CA MET A 21 5.07 -5.88 2.57
C MET A 21 4.42 -4.69 3.29
N ILE A 22 3.48 -4.01 2.66
CA ILE A 22 2.72 -2.91 3.28
C ILE A 22 1.87 -3.45 4.43
N LEU A 23 1.16 -4.55 4.21
CA LEU A 23 0.35 -5.22 5.24
C LEU A 23 1.22 -5.69 6.41
N GLN A 24 2.34 -6.37 6.11
CA GLN A 24 3.29 -6.81 7.14
C GLN A 24 3.83 -5.62 7.96
N PHE A 25 4.15 -4.51 7.30
CA PHE A 25 4.61 -3.31 8.00
C PHE A 25 3.51 -2.68 8.85
N ALA A 26 2.25 -2.70 8.39
CA ALA A 26 1.11 -2.23 9.17
C ALA A 26 0.93 -3.03 10.48
N HIS A 27 1.01 -4.36 10.41
CA HIS A 27 0.97 -5.22 11.60
C HIS A 27 2.15 -4.95 12.54
N TYR A 28 3.35 -4.78 11.99
CA TYR A 28 4.52 -4.41 12.79
C TYR A 28 4.31 -3.07 13.52
N LEU A 29 3.76 -2.05 12.85
CA LEU A 29 3.50 -0.75 13.49
C LEU A 29 2.45 -0.84 14.60
N ALA A 30 1.37 -1.60 14.37
CA ALA A 30 0.34 -1.79 15.39
C ALA A 30 0.91 -2.46 16.65
N ALA A 31 1.68 -3.55 16.47
CA ALA A 31 2.33 -4.27 17.58
C ALA A 31 3.36 -3.39 18.31
N GLN A 32 4.14 -2.59 17.57
CA GLN A 32 5.08 -1.66 18.19
C GLN A 32 4.40 -0.57 19.01
N TRP A 33 3.22 -0.13 18.59
CA TRP A 33 2.47 0.91 19.30
C TRP A 33 1.86 0.39 20.59
N GLU A 34 1.36 -0.84 20.56
CA GLU A 34 0.92 -1.55 21.76
C GLU A 34 2.10 -1.75 22.73
N GLU A 35 3.23 -2.29 22.26
CA GLU A 35 4.38 -2.61 23.10
C GLU A 35 5.05 -1.38 23.73
N LYS A 36 5.20 -0.28 22.98
CA LYS A 36 5.99 0.88 23.42
C LYS A 36 5.18 1.99 24.06
N TYR A 37 3.91 2.11 23.71
CA TYR A 37 3.08 3.24 24.11
C TYR A 37 1.79 2.82 24.81
N ASP A 38 1.57 1.52 25.04
CA ASP A 38 0.37 0.98 25.67
C ASP A 38 -0.91 1.42 24.92
N VAL A 39 -0.82 1.47 23.58
CA VAL A 39 -1.94 1.83 22.69
C VAL A 39 -2.46 0.55 22.02
N PRO A 40 -3.45 -0.13 22.63
CA PRO A 40 -4.04 -1.32 22.02
C PRO A 40 -4.88 -0.94 20.80
N ASN A 41 -4.98 -1.87 19.83
CA ASN A 41 -5.80 -1.73 18.62
C ASN A 41 -5.47 -0.48 17.77
N ALA A 42 -4.18 -0.13 17.66
CA ALA A 42 -3.73 0.96 16.81
C ALA A 42 -4.17 0.74 15.35
N GLU A 43 -4.87 1.73 14.79
CA GLU A 43 -5.31 1.73 13.40
C GLU A 43 -4.18 2.19 12.48
N VAL A 44 -3.96 1.45 11.39
CA VAL A 44 -2.92 1.76 10.40
C VAL A 44 -3.53 1.88 9.01
N ARG A 45 -3.63 3.12 8.54
CA ARG A 45 -4.06 3.47 7.17
C ARG A 45 -2.86 3.86 6.32
N VAL A 46 -2.91 3.51 5.03
CA VAL A 46 -1.79 3.74 4.11
C VAL A 46 -2.27 4.47 2.85
N THR A 47 -1.58 5.57 2.52
CA THR A 47 -1.71 6.23 1.22
C THR A 47 -0.51 5.87 0.37
N VAL A 48 -0.73 5.08 -0.67
CA VAL A 48 0.31 4.66 -1.62
C VAL A 48 -0.24 4.68 -3.04
N THR A 49 0.54 5.23 -3.97
CA THR A 49 0.25 5.19 -5.40
C THR A 49 1.31 4.39 -6.13
N ALA A 50 0.90 3.73 -7.21
CA ALA A 50 1.77 2.99 -8.10
C ALA A 50 1.40 3.27 -9.55
N ALA A 51 2.42 3.32 -10.42
CA ALA A 51 2.26 3.43 -11.87
C ALA A 51 2.68 2.12 -12.53
N LEU A 52 1.89 1.66 -13.50
CA LEU A 52 2.20 0.49 -14.30
C LEU A 52 2.56 0.94 -15.73
N ASN A 53 3.75 0.56 -16.20
CA ASN A 53 4.22 0.81 -17.57
C ASN A 53 4.09 2.29 -18.02
N GLY A 54 4.47 3.23 -17.14
CA GLY A 54 4.47 4.67 -17.45
C GLY A 54 3.09 5.33 -17.49
N ARG A 55 2.02 4.62 -17.11
CA ARG A 55 0.67 5.19 -16.97
C ARG A 55 0.59 6.12 -15.76
N THR A 56 -0.48 6.92 -15.70
CA THR A 56 -0.81 7.76 -14.55
C THR A 56 -0.80 6.92 -13.26
N PRO A 57 -0.09 7.35 -12.20
CA PRO A 57 -0.13 6.68 -10.91
C PRO A 57 -1.57 6.60 -10.38
N ALA A 58 -1.95 5.43 -9.89
CA ALA A 58 -3.24 5.19 -9.24
C ALA A 58 -3.02 4.73 -7.81
N MET A 59 -4.04 4.88 -6.97
CA MET A 59 -4.03 4.31 -5.61
C MET A 59 -3.82 2.80 -5.71
N LEU A 60 -2.87 2.27 -4.93
CA LEU A 60 -2.62 0.84 -4.85
C LEU A 60 -3.44 0.20 -3.72
N VAL A 61 -3.66 0.94 -2.63
CA VAL A 61 -4.37 0.49 -1.42
C VAL A 61 -5.50 1.47 -1.11
N GLU A 62 -6.63 0.95 -0.63
CA GLU A 62 -7.74 1.76 -0.13
C GLU A 62 -7.31 2.60 1.09
N PRO A 63 -7.30 3.94 1.01
CA PRO A 63 -6.70 4.80 2.03
C PRO A 63 -7.53 4.90 3.33
N THR A 64 -8.81 4.51 3.28
CA THR A 64 -9.72 4.48 4.42
C THR A 64 -9.69 3.17 5.17
N ARG A 65 -9.01 2.14 4.64
CA ARG A 65 -8.98 0.80 5.22
C ARG A 65 -7.94 0.71 6.33
N ASP A 66 -8.34 0.11 7.45
CA ASP A 66 -7.45 -0.21 8.57
C ASP A 66 -6.71 -1.52 8.30
N LEU A 67 -5.47 -1.43 7.79
CA LEU A 67 -4.65 -2.60 7.50
C LEU A 67 -4.19 -3.35 8.75
N ALA A 68 -4.24 -2.74 9.94
CA ALA A 68 -3.87 -3.44 11.17
C ALA A 68 -4.83 -4.60 11.48
N LYS A 69 -6.06 -4.53 10.98
CA LYS A 69 -7.11 -5.55 11.17
C LYS A 69 -7.23 -6.54 10.00
N GLU A 70 -6.54 -6.27 8.89
CA GLU A 70 -6.61 -7.13 7.71
C GLU A 70 -5.81 -8.41 7.90
N LEU A 71 -6.36 -9.52 7.40
CA LEU A 71 -5.72 -10.83 7.50
C LEU A 71 -4.64 -10.99 6.43
N ARG A 72 -3.46 -11.47 6.84
CA ARG A 72 -2.42 -11.87 5.88
C ARG A 72 -2.76 -13.21 5.24
N THR A 73 -2.99 -13.21 3.93
CA THR A 73 -3.39 -14.39 3.15
C THR A 73 -2.86 -14.33 1.72
N LEU A 74 -2.77 -15.49 1.07
CA LEU A 74 -2.46 -15.60 -0.37
C LEU A 74 -3.72 -15.47 -1.24
N LYS A 75 -4.91 -15.42 -0.62
CA LYS A 75 -6.18 -15.22 -1.34
C LYS A 75 -6.30 -13.78 -1.84
N HIS A 76 -7.21 -13.58 -2.79
CA HIS A 76 -7.59 -12.25 -3.20
C HIS A 76 -8.15 -11.45 -2.00
N VAL A 77 -7.79 -10.17 -1.95
CA VAL A 77 -8.20 -9.21 -0.92
C VAL A 77 -8.80 -7.98 -1.60
N ASP A 78 -9.78 -7.39 -0.97
CA ASP A 78 -10.60 -6.29 -1.50
C ASP A 78 -10.00 -4.90 -1.24
N TRP A 79 -9.08 -4.77 -0.29
CA TRP A 79 -8.40 -3.51 0.05
C TRP A 79 -7.30 -3.11 -0.95
N ILE A 80 -6.93 -4.00 -1.88
CA ILE A 80 -6.06 -3.67 -3.01
C ILE A 80 -6.94 -3.09 -4.12
N MET A 81 -6.64 -1.86 -4.52
CA MET A 81 -7.44 -1.15 -5.51
C MET A 81 -7.31 -1.82 -6.89
N PRO A 82 -8.42 -1.99 -7.63
CA PRO A 82 -8.37 -2.49 -9.00
C PRO A 82 -7.58 -1.53 -9.89
N PHE A 83 -6.84 -2.09 -10.84
CA PHE A 83 -6.13 -1.26 -11.81
C PHE A 83 -7.14 -0.48 -12.67
N PRO A 84 -6.97 0.85 -12.85
CA PRO A 84 -7.90 1.64 -13.65
C PRO A 84 -7.95 1.15 -15.11
N ALA A 85 -9.12 1.29 -15.73
CA ALA A 85 -9.36 0.85 -17.10
C ALA A 85 -8.28 1.35 -18.08
N PRO A 86 -7.99 0.59 -19.17
CA PRO A 86 -6.99 0.99 -20.14
C PRO A 86 -7.27 2.40 -20.66
N VAL A 87 -6.22 3.22 -20.74
CA VAL A 87 -6.29 4.52 -21.40
C VAL A 87 -6.75 4.25 -22.84
N VAL A 88 -7.94 4.74 -23.20
CA VAL A 88 -8.37 4.77 -24.59
C VAL A 88 -7.36 5.68 -25.31
N GLN A 89 -6.43 5.08 -26.05
CA GLN A 89 -5.62 5.86 -26.99
C GLN A 89 -6.58 6.36 -28.06
N THR A 90 -7.03 7.60 -27.95
CA THR A 90 -7.61 8.31 -29.08
C THR A 90 -6.49 8.41 -30.11
N ALA A 91 -6.52 7.54 -31.12
CA ALA A 91 -5.59 7.55 -32.23
C ALA A 91 -5.82 8.80 -33.08
N ALA A 92 -5.32 9.95 -32.63
CA ALA A 92 -5.11 11.09 -33.51
C ALA A 92 -3.76 10.91 -34.20
N ARG A 93 -3.75 10.17 -35.31
CA ARG A 93 -2.72 10.34 -36.34
C ARG A 93 -3.21 11.42 -37.30
N PRO A 94 -2.65 12.64 -37.30
CA PRO A 94 -2.86 13.54 -38.43
C PRO A 94 -2.17 12.96 -39.67
N ASN A 95 -2.89 13.00 -40.80
CA ASN A 95 -2.40 12.66 -42.14
C ASN A 95 -1.31 13.63 -42.61
#